data_AF-A0A0S8BAZ6-F1
#
_entry.id   AF-A0A0S8BAZ6-F1
#
_cell.length_a   1.000
_cell.length_b   1.000
_cell.length_c   1.000
_cell.angle_alpha   90.00
_cell.angle_beta   90.00
_cell.angle_gamma   90.00
#
_symmetry.space_group_name_H-M   'P 1'
#
loop_
_entity.id
_entity.type
_entity.pdbx_description
1 polymer ?
#
loop_
_entity_poly.entity_id
_entity_poly.type
_entity_poly.pdbx_seq_one_letter_code
_entity_poly.pdbx_strand_id
1 'polypeptide(L)'
;MEIKPLTVGPIVGATNGEDVRLWGRGELELIQSGPRRCFGVARIRSADARFGAPKFFKMNPNFDMTGIVVFDGLRPDTRYLYQMGWFFSDKELDEVEDTRDIDWGIVPTHDFTSASVNDFATRSFVFGSCQYLLRLFGGSWFDNHGDKTFRTILHQDRTIPD
;
A
#
# COMPACT_ATOMS: atom_id res chain seq x y z
N MET A 1 -3.13 -2.20 -20.39
CA MET A 1 -2.11 -2.79 -19.51
C MET A 1 -2.81 -3.38 -18.31
N GLU A 2 -2.75 -4.70 -18.16
CA GLU A 2 -3.35 -5.42 -17.04
C GLU A 2 -2.46 -5.29 -15.80
N ILE A 3 -3.04 -4.89 -14.67
CA ILE A 3 -2.33 -4.79 -13.40
C ILE A 3 -2.81 -5.86 -12.43
N LYS A 4 -1.87 -6.40 -11.66
CA LYS A 4 -2.09 -7.46 -10.69
C LYS A 4 -2.20 -6.91 -9.27
N PRO A 5 -2.98 -7.54 -8.38
CA PRO A 5 -2.96 -7.24 -6.95
C PRO A 5 -1.56 -7.48 -6.38
N LEU A 6 -1.16 -6.66 -5.42
CA LEU A 6 0.10 -6.83 -4.70
C LEU A 6 0.20 -8.20 -4.03
N THR A 7 1.40 -8.76 -3.97
CA THR A 7 1.69 -10.01 -3.25
C THR A 7 1.74 -9.78 -1.73
N VAL A 8 2.12 -8.56 -1.32
CA VAL A 8 2.02 -8.05 0.06
C VAL A 8 1.59 -6.59 0.03
N GLY A 9 0.63 -6.24 0.89
CA GLY A 9 0.02 -4.91 0.95
C GLY A 9 -1.30 -4.83 0.17
N PRO A 10 -1.75 -3.62 -0.21
CA PRO A 10 -1.07 -2.34 0.02
C PRO A 10 -1.07 -1.93 1.49
N ILE A 11 0.02 -1.29 1.93
CA ILE A 11 0.16 -0.73 3.29
C ILE A 11 0.19 0.78 3.19
N VAL A 12 -0.69 1.43 3.95
CA VAL A 12 -0.63 2.88 4.20
C VAL A 12 0.46 3.13 5.25
N GLY A 13 1.48 3.87 4.87
CA GLY A 13 2.59 4.26 5.73
C GLY A 13 2.32 5.61 6.40
N ALA A 14 3.39 6.39 6.57
CA ALA A 14 3.29 7.76 7.07
C ALA A 14 2.25 8.54 6.26
N THR A 15 1.27 9.08 6.97
CA THR A 15 0.16 9.87 6.45
C THR A 15 0.06 11.11 7.30
N ASN A 16 0.26 12.28 6.72
CA ASN A 16 0.05 13.55 7.40
C ASN A 16 -1.17 14.26 6.77
N GLY A 17 -1.33 15.57 7.01
CA GLY A 17 -2.46 16.32 6.46
C GLY A 17 -2.39 16.51 4.94
N GLU A 18 -1.18 16.43 4.36
CA GLU A 18 -0.91 16.87 2.99
C GLU A 18 -0.30 15.77 2.11
N ASP A 19 0.17 14.67 2.70
CA ASP A 19 0.77 13.56 1.99
C ASP A 19 0.46 12.19 2.64
N VAL A 20 0.58 11.17 1.80
CA VAL A 20 0.53 9.76 2.17
C VAL A 20 1.62 8.98 1.46
N ARG A 21 2.20 8.01 2.16
CA ARG A 21 3.07 6.99 1.55
C ARG A 21 2.30 5.68 1.42
N LEU A 22 2.25 5.13 0.21
CA LEU A 22 1.73 3.80 -0.04
C LEU A 22 2.88 2.86 -0.34
N TRP A 23 2.87 1.69 0.29
CA TRP A 23 3.87 0.64 0.11
C TRP A 23 3.22 -0.64 -0.40
N GLY A 24 3.93 -1.38 -1.23
CA GLY A 24 3.48 -2.67 -1.72
C GLY A 24 4.61 -3.52 -2.28
N ARG A 25 4.34 -4.81 -2.47
CA ARG A 25 5.25 -5.77 -3.08
C ARG A 25 4.65 -6.42 -4.33
N GLY A 26 5.45 -6.52 -5.39
CA GLY A 26 5.13 -7.32 -6.59
C GLY A 26 5.65 -8.76 -6.50
N GLU A 27 5.54 -9.50 -7.59
CA GLU A 27 6.14 -10.83 -7.70
C GLU A 27 7.60 -10.74 -8.18
N LEU A 28 8.47 -11.63 -7.66
CA LEU A 28 9.80 -11.84 -8.21
C LEU A 28 9.73 -12.93 -9.29
N GLU A 29 9.87 -12.53 -10.55
CA GLU A 29 10.01 -13.46 -11.67
C GLU A 29 11.44 -13.42 -12.21
N LEU A 30 12.06 -14.58 -12.39
CA LEU A 30 13.38 -14.71 -13.00
C LEU A 30 13.23 -15.12 -14.46
N ILE A 31 13.86 -14.36 -15.35
CA ILE A 31 14.02 -14.68 -16.78
C ILE A 31 15.50 -14.98 -17.06
N GLN A 32 15.82 -15.40 -18.30
CA GLN A 32 17.19 -15.77 -18.67
C GLN A 32 18.23 -14.68 -18.40
N SER A 33 17.83 -13.40 -18.51
CA SER A 33 18.69 -12.23 -18.27
C SER A 33 18.69 -11.74 -16.81
N GLY A 34 18.09 -12.49 -15.88
CA GLY A 34 17.97 -12.11 -14.46
C GLY A 34 16.55 -11.75 -14.04
N PRO A 35 16.36 -10.97 -12.96
CA PRO A 35 15.03 -10.56 -12.51
C PRO A 35 14.30 -9.77 -13.58
N ARG A 36 13.05 -10.18 -13.88
CA ARG A 36 12.18 -9.46 -14.79
C ARG A 36 11.84 -8.09 -14.21
N ARG A 37 11.84 -7.08 -15.07
CA ARG A 37 11.59 -5.70 -14.67
C ARG A 37 10.14 -5.55 -14.20
N CYS A 38 9.99 -5.10 -12.96
CA CYS A 38 8.72 -4.98 -12.25
C CYS A 38 8.44 -3.52 -11.91
N PHE A 39 7.18 -3.13 -12.06
CA PHE A 39 6.70 -1.79 -11.76
C PHE A 39 5.46 -1.86 -10.89
N GLY A 40 5.38 -0.92 -9.97
CA GLY A 40 4.16 -0.61 -9.26
C GLY A 40 3.44 0.57 -9.89
N VAL A 41 2.12 0.60 -9.68
CA VAL A 41 1.29 1.73 -10.05
C VAL A 41 0.21 1.94 -9.00
N ALA A 42 -0.02 3.20 -8.64
CA ALA A 42 -1.06 3.57 -7.70
C ALA A 42 -1.84 4.78 -8.20
N ARG A 43 -3.08 4.92 -7.72
CA ARG A 43 -3.90 6.13 -7.92
C ARG A 43 -4.77 6.36 -6.70
N ILE A 44 -5.07 7.63 -6.42
CA ILE A 44 -5.94 8.04 -5.32
C ILE A 44 -7.06 8.96 -5.81
N ARG A 45 -8.13 9.06 -5.02
CA ARG A 45 -9.20 10.06 -5.13
C ARG A 45 -9.77 10.39 -3.77
N SER A 46 -10.25 11.60 -3.56
CA SER A 46 -11.21 11.84 -2.47
C SER A 46 -12.53 11.11 -2.77
N ALA A 47 -13.34 10.84 -1.74
CA ALA A 47 -14.58 10.06 -1.86
C ALA A 47 -15.50 10.49 -3.02
N ASP A 48 -15.60 11.80 -3.28
CA ASP A 48 -16.50 12.37 -4.31
C ASP A 48 -15.80 12.73 -5.63
N ALA A 49 -14.49 12.49 -5.75
CA ALA A 49 -13.72 12.82 -6.94
C ALA A 49 -13.52 11.61 -7.85
N ARG A 50 -13.13 11.88 -9.10
CA ARG A 50 -12.52 10.87 -9.98
C ARG A 50 -11.10 10.55 -9.51
N PHE A 51 -10.61 9.35 -9.85
CA PHE A 51 -9.19 9.04 -9.68
C PHE A 51 -8.31 10.05 -10.41
N GLY A 52 -7.30 10.54 -9.69
CA GLY A 52 -6.24 11.34 -10.26
C GLY A 52 -5.34 10.52 -11.19
N ALA A 53 -4.35 11.19 -11.78
CA ALA A 53 -3.35 10.52 -12.60
C ALA A 53 -2.62 9.44 -11.78
N PRO A 54 -2.41 8.24 -12.36
CA PRO A 54 -1.64 7.20 -11.69
C PRO A 54 -0.18 7.63 -11.55
N LYS A 55 0.45 7.23 -10.44
CA LYS A 55 1.89 7.36 -10.22
C LYS A 55 2.53 5.98 -10.38
N PHE A 56 3.59 5.90 -11.19
CA PHE A 56 4.35 4.68 -11.44
C PHE A 56 5.67 4.71 -10.67
N PHE A 57 6.20 3.53 -10.33
CA PHE A 57 7.48 3.42 -9.62
C PHE A 57 8.13 2.06 -9.89
N LYS A 58 9.46 2.01 -9.88
CA LYS A 58 10.23 0.77 -10.05
C LYS A 58 10.10 -0.09 -8.78
N MET A 59 9.84 -1.38 -8.94
CA MET A 59 9.94 -2.38 -7.87
C MET A 59 11.22 -3.17 -8.08
N ASN A 60 12.23 -2.93 -7.23
CA ASN A 60 13.59 -3.42 -7.46
C ASN A 60 13.82 -4.77 -6.76
N PRO A 61 14.44 -5.78 -7.41
CA PRO A 61 14.80 -7.04 -6.77
C PRO A 61 15.69 -6.88 -5.52
N ASN A 62 16.53 -5.84 -5.45
CA ASN A 62 17.38 -5.55 -4.28
C ASN A 62 16.56 -5.19 -3.03
N PHE A 63 15.28 -4.82 -3.22
CA PHE A 63 14.33 -4.53 -2.14
C PHE A 63 13.16 -5.53 -2.16
N ASP A 64 13.41 -6.77 -2.57
CA ASP A 64 12.40 -7.84 -2.60
C ASP A 64 11.14 -7.48 -3.41
N MET A 65 11.33 -6.76 -4.52
CA MET A 65 10.23 -6.25 -5.36
C MET A 65 9.24 -5.35 -4.61
N THR A 66 9.69 -4.71 -3.54
CA THR A 66 8.91 -3.70 -2.83
C THR A 66 9.06 -2.34 -3.50
N GLY A 67 8.06 -1.49 -3.32
CA GLY A 67 8.10 -0.11 -3.78
C GLY A 67 7.22 0.80 -2.95
N ILE A 68 7.58 2.08 -2.97
CA ILE A 68 6.87 3.16 -2.26
C ILE A 68 6.47 4.21 -3.30
N VAL A 69 5.28 4.74 -3.13
CA VAL A 69 4.79 5.92 -3.85
C VAL A 69 4.24 6.92 -2.86
N VAL A 70 4.54 8.20 -3.09
CA VAL A 70 4.07 9.31 -2.28
C VAL A 70 3.01 10.07 -3.07
N PHE A 71 1.85 10.29 -2.48
CA PHE A 71 0.86 11.25 -2.96
C PHE A 71 0.89 12.46 -2.04
N ASP A 72 0.96 13.64 -2.63
CA ASP A 72 1.07 14.94 -1.98
C ASP A 72 -0.14 15.81 -2.39
N GLY A 73 -0.27 16.99 -1.78
CA GLY A 73 -1.40 17.90 -2.04
C GLY A 73 -2.74 17.39 -1.51
N LEU A 74 -2.71 16.51 -0.51
CA LEU A 74 -3.92 16.08 0.19
C LEU A 74 -4.48 17.24 1.01
N ARG A 75 -5.80 17.23 1.18
CA ARG A 75 -6.47 18.00 2.22
C ARG A 75 -6.42 17.23 3.55
N PRO A 76 -6.17 17.90 4.69
CA PRO A 76 -6.30 17.30 6.02
C PRO A 76 -7.72 16.78 6.29
N ASP A 77 -7.86 15.88 7.27
CA ASP A 77 -9.16 15.39 7.73
C ASP A 77 -10.07 14.87 6.59
N THR A 78 -9.46 14.27 5.56
CA THR A 78 -10.18 13.88 4.34
C THR A 78 -9.99 12.39 4.07
N ARG A 79 -11.11 11.69 3.82
CA ARG A 79 -11.10 10.30 3.39
C ARG A 79 -10.73 10.19 1.90
N TYR A 80 -9.76 9.35 1.61
CA TYR A 80 -9.32 9.01 0.26
C TYR A 80 -9.55 7.53 -0.01
N LEU A 81 -9.89 7.25 -1.26
CA LEU A 81 -9.93 5.91 -1.83
C LEU A 81 -8.71 5.74 -2.73
N TYR A 82 -8.07 4.58 -2.67
CA TYR A 82 -6.88 4.29 -3.45
C TYR A 82 -6.88 2.88 -4.01
N GLN A 83 -6.14 2.71 -5.10
CA GLN A 83 -5.81 1.42 -5.68
C GLN A 83 -4.31 1.38 -5.93
N MET A 84 -3.71 0.21 -5.72
CA MET A 84 -2.29 -0.02 -5.94
C MET A 84 -2.09 -1.46 -6.42
N GLY A 85 -1.34 -1.61 -7.49
CA GLY A 85 -1.03 -2.90 -8.10
C GLY A 85 0.36 -2.90 -8.70
N TRP A 86 0.68 -3.99 -9.38
CA TRP A 86 1.97 -4.17 -10.02
C TRP A 86 1.83 -4.87 -11.37
N PHE A 87 2.84 -4.76 -12.22
CA PHE A 87 2.94 -5.44 -13.51
C PHE A 87 4.40 -5.59 -13.94
N PHE A 88 4.64 -6.47 -14.91
CA PHE A 88 5.93 -6.58 -15.58
C PHE A 88 5.92 -5.82 -16.90
N SER A 89 7.04 -5.19 -17.26
CA SER A 89 7.21 -4.54 -18.56
C SER A 89 8.69 -4.47 -18.91
N ASP A 90 9.01 -4.64 -20.20
CA ASP A 90 10.38 -4.51 -20.69
C ASP A 90 10.77 -3.04 -20.96
N LYS A 91 9.80 -2.13 -20.86
CA LYS A 91 9.95 -0.68 -20.99
C LYS A 91 10.70 -0.05 -19.81
N GLU A 92 11.29 1.13 -20.01
CA GLU A 92 11.79 1.98 -18.93
C GLU A 92 10.67 2.73 -18.19
N LEU A 93 10.99 3.41 -17.08
CA LEU A 93 10.00 4.05 -16.22
C LEU A 93 9.25 5.19 -16.93
N ASP A 94 9.98 6.05 -17.63
CA ASP A 94 9.45 7.14 -18.45
C ASP A 94 8.50 6.63 -19.54
N GLU A 95 8.84 5.49 -20.16
CA GLU A 95 7.98 4.88 -21.19
C GLU A 95 6.70 4.23 -20.65
N VAL A 96 6.70 3.78 -19.38
CA VAL A 96 5.46 3.25 -18.75
C VAL A 96 4.58 4.36 -18.21
N GLU A 97 5.15 5.50 -17.80
CA GLU A 97 4.42 6.68 -17.30
C GLU A 97 3.46 7.26 -18.36
N ASP A 98 3.80 7.12 -19.65
CA ASP A 98 2.95 7.53 -20.77
C ASP A 98 1.75 6.59 -21.03
N THR A 99 1.63 5.48 -20.29
CA THR A 99 0.56 4.49 -20.49
C THR A 99 -0.78 5.01 -19.97
N ARG A 100 -1.74 5.21 -20.86
CA ARG A 100 -3.09 5.72 -20.51
C ARG A 100 -4.12 4.63 -20.23
N ASP A 101 -4.00 3.47 -20.89
CA ASP A 101 -4.98 2.40 -20.80
C ASP A 101 -4.56 1.37 -19.74
N ILE A 102 -4.83 1.67 -18.47
CA ILE A 102 -4.57 0.77 -17.33
C ILE A 102 -5.87 0.08 -16.94
N ASP A 103 -5.87 -1.25 -16.95
CA ASP A 103 -6.99 -2.06 -16.51
C ASP A 103 -6.85 -2.40 -15.02
N TRP A 104 -7.60 -1.68 -14.18
CA TRP A 104 -7.61 -1.83 -12.73
C TRP A 104 -8.51 -2.98 -12.22
N GLY A 105 -9.12 -3.77 -13.11
CA GLY A 105 -10.30 -4.58 -12.82
C GLY A 105 -10.22 -5.45 -11.58
N ILE A 106 -9.11 -6.16 -11.37
CA ILE A 106 -8.95 -7.08 -10.24
C ILE A 106 -8.27 -6.44 -9.01
N VAL A 107 -7.82 -5.19 -9.11
CA VAL A 107 -7.11 -4.52 -8.02
C VAL A 107 -8.09 -3.94 -7.01
N PRO A 108 -8.05 -4.38 -5.74
CA PRO A 108 -8.97 -3.92 -4.71
C PRO A 108 -8.84 -2.41 -4.46
N THR A 109 -9.98 -1.79 -4.16
CA THR A 109 -10.01 -0.40 -3.66
C THR A 109 -9.93 -0.43 -2.14
N HIS A 110 -9.02 0.36 -1.59
CA HIS A 110 -8.82 0.55 -0.16
C HIS A 110 -9.05 2.03 0.20
N ASP A 111 -9.05 2.34 1.49
CA ASP A 111 -9.23 3.70 1.96
C ASP A 111 -8.33 4.06 3.13
N PHE A 112 -8.09 5.36 3.29
CA PHE A 112 -7.42 5.96 4.43
C PHE A 112 -7.95 7.38 4.65
N THR A 113 -7.69 7.93 5.83
CA THR A 113 -8.00 9.33 6.16
C THR A 113 -6.70 10.08 6.41
N SER A 114 -6.51 11.22 5.75
CA SER A 114 -5.35 12.09 6.01
C SER A 114 -5.38 12.61 7.45
N ALA A 115 -4.21 12.83 8.04
CA ALA A 115 -4.13 13.28 9.42
C ALA A 115 -4.73 14.69 9.56
N SER A 116 -5.34 14.95 10.72
CA SER A 116 -5.76 16.31 11.06
C SER A 116 -4.56 17.20 11.33
N VAL A 117 -4.68 18.47 10.95
CA VAL A 117 -3.72 19.54 11.30
C VAL A 117 -4.13 20.30 12.57
N ASN A 118 -5.23 19.90 13.23
CA ASN A 118 -5.65 20.47 14.50
C ASN A 118 -4.98 19.73 15.67
N ASP A 119 -4.01 20.38 16.32
CA ASP A 119 -3.26 19.85 17.46
C ASP A 119 -4.13 19.51 18.68
N PHE A 120 -5.34 20.09 18.78
CA PHE A 120 -6.28 19.85 19.88
C PHE A 120 -7.32 18.78 19.59
N ALA A 121 -7.38 18.25 18.36
CA ALA A 121 -8.36 17.23 18.03
C ALA A 121 -7.98 15.88 18.66
N THR A 122 -8.98 15.14 19.15
CA THR A 122 -8.78 13.84 19.78
C THR A 122 -8.11 12.86 18.81
N ARG A 123 -7.20 12.02 19.34
CA ARG A 123 -6.53 10.97 18.60
C ARG A 123 -6.61 9.65 19.35
N SER A 124 -6.78 8.58 18.59
CA SER A 124 -6.59 7.22 19.07
C SER A 124 -5.45 6.60 18.28
N PHE A 125 -4.54 5.92 18.98
CA PHE A 125 -3.48 5.15 18.33
C PHE A 125 -3.28 3.84 19.07
N VAL A 126 -2.85 2.82 18.33
CA VAL A 126 -2.36 1.58 18.89
C VAL A 126 -0.86 1.55 18.72
N PHE A 127 -0.15 1.24 19.81
CA PHE A 127 1.28 1.00 19.80
C PHE A 127 1.55 -0.46 20.19
N GLY A 128 2.46 -1.11 19.49
CA GLY A 128 2.86 -2.48 19.75
C GLY A 128 4.28 -2.76 19.28
N SER A 129 4.92 -3.74 19.89
CA SER A 129 6.24 -4.24 19.52
C SER A 129 6.27 -5.77 19.61
N CYS A 130 7.35 -6.39 19.14
CA CYS A 130 7.63 -7.82 19.38
C CYS A 130 6.62 -8.84 18.79
N GLN A 131 6.02 -8.53 17.64
CA GLN A 131 5.30 -9.52 16.82
C GLN A 131 6.32 -10.44 16.13
N TYR A 132 6.93 -11.34 16.90
CA TYR A 132 7.92 -12.27 16.38
C TYR A 132 7.24 -13.46 15.70
N LEU A 133 7.83 -13.92 14.60
CA LEU A 133 7.61 -15.28 14.14
C LEU A 133 8.00 -16.23 15.27
N LEU A 134 7.03 -16.99 15.79
CA LEU A 134 7.28 -17.91 16.88
C LEU A 134 8.24 -19.00 16.41
N ARG A 135 9.47 -18.97 16.92
CA ARG A 135 10.48 -19.99 16.66
C ARG A 135 10.61 -20.89 17.88
N LEU A 136 10.11 -22.11 17.77
CA LEU A 136 10.17 -23.13 18.83
C LEU A 136 10.78 -24.42 18.27
N PHE A 137 11.69 -25.01 19.03
CA PHE A 137 12.35 -26.29 18.70
C PHE A 137 13.00 -26.35 17.30
N GLY A 138 13.56 -25.22 16.84
CA GLY A 138 14.17 -25.12 15.50
C GLY A 138 13.17 -24.97 14.34
N GLY A 139 11.86 -25.01 14.61
CA GLY A 139 10.80 -24.78 13.63
C GLY A 139 10.27 -23.35 13.67
N SER A 140 9.65 -22.91 12.57
CA SER A 140 8.84 -21.68 12.51
C SER A 140 7.37 -22.06 12.64
N TRP A 141 6.70 -21.47 13.62
CA TRP A 141 5.32 -21.75 13.96
C TRP A 141 4.47 -20.53 13.59
N PHE A 142 3.54 -20.75 12.67
CA PHE A 142 2.49 -19.79 12.36
C PHE A 142 1.26 -20.17 13.17
N ASP A 143 0.99 -19.42 14.22
CA ASP A 143 -0.23 -19.57 15.01
C ASP A 143 -1.16 -18.36 14.83
N ASN A 144 -2.34 -18.45 15.43
CA ASN A 144 -3.37 -17.42 15.29
C ASN A 144 -3.22 -16.26 16.31
N HIS A 145 -2.14 -16.18 17.09
CA HIS A 145 -1.97 -15.13 18.10
C HIS A 145 -1.75 -13.75 17.47
N GLY A 146 -1.01 -13.69 16.36
CA GLY A 146 -0.86 -12.47 15.56
C GLY A 146 -2.23 -11.97 15.08
N ASP A 147 -3.00 -12.85 14.43
CA ASP A 147 -4.35 -12.55 13.94
C ASP A 147 -5.31 -12.10 15.04
N LYS A 148 -5.21 -12.70 16.23
CA LYS A 148 -6.03 -12.28 17.39
C LYS A 148 -5.71 -10.84 17.79
N THR A 149 -4.45 -10.44 17.76
CA THR A 149 -4.03 -9.08 18.07
C THR A 149 -4.59 -8.10 17.05
N PHE A 150 -4.43 -8.37 15.75
CA PHE A 150 -4.96 -7.51 14.69
C PHE A 150 -6.50 -7.42 14.73
N ARG A 151 -7.21 -8.51 15.03
CA ARG A 151 -8.68 -8.47 15.21
C ARG A 151 -9.11 -7.53 16.33
N THR A 152 -8.40 -7.50 17.46
CA THR A 152 -8.70 -6.58 18.57
C THR A 152 -8.46 -5.13 18.16
N ILE A 153 -7.37 -4.85 17.44
CA ILE A 153 -7.06 -3.51 16.91
C ILE A 153 -8.18 -3.03 15.99
N LEU A 154 -8.63 -3.88 15.06
CA LEU A 154 -9.73 -3.58 14.15
C LEU A 154 -11.08 -3.38 14.88
N HIS A 155 -11.27 -4.02 16.04
CA HIS A 155 -12.46 -3.79 16.86
C HIS A 155 -12.44 -2.41 17.51
N GLN A 156 -11.28 -1.95 18.00
CA GLN A 156 -11.14 -0.62 18.56
C GLN A 156 -11.51 0.45 17.53
N ASP A 157 -11.00 0.33 16.30
CA ASP A 157 -11.31 1.24 15.18
C ASP A 157 -12.81 1.39 14.92
N ARG A 158 -13.57 0.28 14.98
CA ARG A 158 -15.03 0.27 14.73
C ARG A 158 -15.89 0.78 15.88
N THR A 159 -15.30 1.01 17.05
CA THR A 159 -16.04 1.40 18.27
C THR A 159 -15.86 2.87 18.65
N ILE A 160 -15.03 3.61 17.91
CA ILE A 160 -14.89 5.07 18.07
C ILE A 160 -16.06 5.71 17.31
N PRO A 161 -17.01 6.39 17.99
CA PRO A 161 -18.08 7.12 17.33
C PRO A 161 -17.51 8.28 16.50
N ASP A 162 -18.12 8.55 15.33
CA ASP A 162 -17.86 9.73 14.49
C ASP A 162 -18.02 11.05 15.27
#